data_AF-A0A3M1WN63-F1
#
_entry.id   AF-A0A3M1WN63-F1
#
_cell.length_a   1.000
_cell.length_b   1.000
_cell.length_c   1.000
_cell.angle_alpha   90.00
_cell.angle_beta   90.00
_cell.angle_gamma   90.00
#
_symmetry.space_group_name_H-M   'P 1'
#
loop_
_entity.id
_entity.type
_entity.pdbx_description
1 polymer ?
#
loop_
_entity_poly.entity_id
_entity_poly.type
_entity_poly.pdbx_seq_one_letter_code
_entity_poly.pdbx_strand_id
1 'polypeptide(L)' 'MPNLTAIRREDLSKKGEKRVAITPESLKLLIQAGFELLVQPGTEPETGTVKRAFADAAYAAAGATITED' A
#
# COMPACT_ATOMS: atom_id res chain seq x y z
N MET A 1 -11.84 8.04 17.54
CA MET A 1 -11.47 6.83 16.78
C MET A 1 -10.50 7.29 15.72
N PRO A 2 -9.29 6.70 15.60
CA PRO A 2 -8.39 7.01 14.49
C PRO A 2 -9.08 6.67 13.16
N ASN A 3 -8.89 7.50 12.14
CA ASN A 3 -9.44 7.24 10.82
C ASN A 3 -8.54 6.23 10.12
N LEU A 4 -8.92 4.95 10.17
CA LEU A 4 -8.19 3.87 9.52
C LEU A 4 -8.45 3.88 8.01
N THR A 5 -7.41 3.74 7.20
CA THR A 5 -7.49 3.62 5.74
C THR A 5 -6.56 2.52 5.24
N ALA A 6 -7.06 1.68 4.33
CA ALA A 6 -6.31 0.57 3.75
C ALA A 6 -6.00 0.79 2.25
N ILE A 7 -4.77 0.49 1.85
CA ILE A 7 -4.29 0.56 0.45
C ILE A 7 -4.04 -0.86 -0.04
N ARG A 8 -4.95 -1.36 -0.88
CA ARG A 8 -4.83 -2.69 -1.50
C ARG A 8 -3.92 -2.69 -2.72
N ARG A 9 -3.34 -3.84 -3.05
CA ARG A 9 -2.74 -4.05 -4.38
C ARG A 9 -3.86 -4.13 -5.42
N GLU A 10 -3.58 -3.71 -6.65
CA GLU A 10 -4.52 -3.88 -7.76
C GLU A 10 -4.75 -5.36 -8.05
N ASP A 11 -5.95 -5.69 -8.53
CA ASP A 11 -6.39 -7.06 -8.82
C ASP A 11 -5.41 -7.78 -9.76
N LEU A 12 -5.13 -9.05 -9.46
CA LEU A 12 -4.32 -9.95 -10.26
C LEU A 12 -4.84 -10.11 -11.69
N SER A 13 -6.15 -9.99 -11.90
CA SER A 13 -6.77 -10.03 -13.23
C SER A 13 -6.22 -8.96 -14.19
N LYS A 14 -5.77 -7.81 -13.67
CA LYS A 14 -5.17 -6.71 -14.44
C LYS A 14 -3.68 -6.94 -14.70
N LYS A 15 -3.37 -7.68 -15.75
CA LYS A 15 -1.99 -7.96 -16.17
C LYS A 15 -1.25 -6.66 -16.54
N GLY A 16 -0.05 -6.48 -16.01
CA GLY A 16 0.79 -5.31 -16.27
C GLY A 16 0.43 -4.05 -15.48
N GLU A 17 -0.67 -4.05 -14.71
CA GLU A 17 -1.00 -2.93 -13.81
C GLU A 17 0.03 -2.82 -12.68
N LYS A 18 0.52 -1.59 -12.47
CA LYS A 18 1.55 -1.23 -11.47
C LYS A 18 1.22 0.05 -10.71
N ARG A 19 0.17 0.77 -11.11
CA ARG A 19 -0.30 1.99 -10.45
C ARG A 19 -0.84 1.65 -9.06
N VAL A 20 -0.96 2.68 -8.25
CA VAL A 20 -1.45 2.62 -6.88
C VAL A 20 -2.42 3.76 -6.64
N ALA A 21 -3.36 3.55 -5.71
CA ALA A 21 -4.25 4.62 -5.26
C ALA A 21 -3.47 5.74 -4.55
N ILE A 22 -2.44 5.41 -3.77
CA ILE A 22 -1.69 6.34 -2.94
C ILE A 22 -0.19 6.00 -3.00
N THR A 23 0.66 6.99 -3.29
CA THR A 23 2.12 6.84 -3.26
C THR A 23 2.68 7.01 -1.84
N PRO A 24 3.91 6.56 -1.55
CA PRO A 24 4.55 6.78 -0.25
C PRO A 24 4.62 8.26 0.16
N GLU A 25 4.79 9.18 -0.79
CA GLU A 25 4.83 10.62 -0.53
C GLU A 25 3.45 11.15 -0.10
N SER A 26 2.39 10.80 -0.84
CA SER A 26 1.02 11.21 -0.51
C SER A 26 0.53 10.58 0.79
N LEU A 27 1.00 9.36 1.11
CA LEU A 27 0.68 8.68 2.35
C LEU A 27 1.12 9.46 3.59
N LYS A 28 2.27 10.13 3.53
CA LYS A 28 2.77 10.96 4.65
C LYS A 28 1.80 12.07 5.02
N LEU A 29 1.13 12.66 4.03
CA LEU A 29 0.13 13.72 4.25
C LEU A 29 -1.09 13.19 5.02
N LEU A 30 -1.51 11.94 4.74
CA LEU A 30 -2.62 11.31 5.43
C LEU A 30 -2.26 10.97 6.88
N ILE A 31 -1.06 10.45 7.12
CA ILE A 31 -0.57 10.21 8.49
C ILE A 31 -0.48 11.51 9.28
N GLN A 32 0.02 12.59 8.66
CA GLN A 32 0.05 13.93 9.29
C GLN A 32 -1.35 14.45 9.60
N ALA A 33 -2.35 14.09 8.79
CA ALA A 33 -3.76 14.40 9.04
C ALA A 33 -4.41 13.49 10.10
N GLY A 34 -3.65 12.58 10.74
CA GLY A 34 -4.12 11.72 11.83
C GLY A 34 -4.77 10.42 11.38
N PHE A 35 -4.54 9.99 10.15
CA PHE A 35 -4.99 8.69 9.67
C PHE A 35 -4.03 7.57 10.06
N GLU A 36 -4.59 6.39 10.34
CA GLU A 36 -3.81 5.15 10.44
C GLU A 36 -3.88 4.43 9.09
N LEU A 37 -2.72 4.04 8.56
CA LEU A 37 -2.60 3.52 7.20
C LEU A 37 -2.15 2.07 7.21
N LEU A 38 -2.98 1.20 6.64
CA LEU A 38 -2.65 -0.20 6.34
C LEU A 38 -2.33 -0.32 4.85
N VAL A 39 -1.27 -1.05 4.52
CA VAL A 39 -0.84 -1.25 3.13
C VAL A 39 -0.68 -2.74 2.89
N GLN A 40 -1.42 -3.23 1.90
CA GLN A 40 -1.25 -4.61 1.44
C GLN A 40 0.13 -4.80 0.80
N PRO A 41 0.83 -5.91 1.06
CA PRO A 41 2.08 -6.23 0.38
C PRO A 41 1.95 -6.09 -1.13
N GLY A 42 2.93 -5.42 -1.73
CA GLY A 42 2.97 -5.17 -3.17
C GLY A 42 3.25 -6.44 -3.99
N THR A 43 3.81 -7.46 -3.36
CA THR A 43 3.99 -8.81 -3.92
C THR A 43 2.86 -9.69 -3.45
N GLU A 44 2.17 -10.33 -4.39
CA GLU A 44 1.13 -11.28 -4.04
C GLU A 44 1.75 -12.62 -3.59
N PRO A 45 1.33 -13.20 -2.45
CA PRO A 45 2.02 -14.33 -1.83
C PRO A 45 1.95 -15.66 -2.59
N GLU A 46 0.87 -15.94 -3.32
CA GLU A 46 0.68 -17.23 -4.01
C GLU A 46 1.47 -17.30 -5.33
N THR A 47 1.47 -16.22 -6.09
CA THR A 47 2.06 -16.13 -7.43
C THR A 47 3.44 -15.48 -7.45
N GLY A 48 3.83 -14.78 -6.37
CA GLY A 48 5.04 -13.95 -6.33
C GLY A 48 4.97 -12.74 -7.26
N THR A 49 3.78 -12.41 -7.81
CA THR A 49 3.63 -11.33 -8.76
C THR A 49 3.77 -9.99 -8.04
N VAL A 50 4.78 -9.21 -8.44
CA VAL A 50 4.88 -7.81 -8.01
C VAL A 50 3.78 -7.01 -8.70
N LYS A 51 2.85 -6.43 -7.96
CA LYS A 51 1.69 -5.65 -8.46
C LYS A 51 1.83 -4.15 -8.27
N ARG A 52 2.94 -3.70 -7.68
CA ARG A 52 3.16 -2.31 -7.31
C ARG A 52 4.47 -1.78 -7.88
N ALA A 53 4.49 -0.51 -8.28
CA ALA A 53 5.71 0.19 -8.68
C ALA A 53 6.63 0.57 -7.50
N PHE A 54 6.06 0.79 -6.32
CA PHE A 54 6.76 1.18 -5.10
C PHE A 54 6.93 -0.01 -4.16
N ALA A 55 8.11 -0.13 -3.53
CA ALA A 55 8.40 -1.20 -2.58
C ALA A 55 7.70 -0.98 -1.23
N ASP A 56 7.36 -2.06 -0.55
CA ASP A 56 6.68 -2.02 0.76
C ASP A 56 7.52 -1.30 1.84
N ALA A 57 8.86 -1.40 1.75
CA ALA A 57 9.77 -0.67 2.62
C ALA A 57 9.57 0.86 2.55
N ALA A 58 9.18 1.41 1.39
CA ALA A 58 8.91 2.84 1.25
C ALA A 58 7.63 3.25 1.99
N TYR A 59 6.60 2.39 1.99
CA TYR A 59 5.37 2.62 2.76
C TYR A 59 5.61 2.49 4.26
N ALA A 60 6.37 1.47 4.69
CA ALA A 60 6.76 1.30 6.09
C ALA A 60 7.58 2.50 6.60
N ALA A 61 8.57 2.96 5.81
CA ALA A 61 9.36 4.15 6.14
C ALA A 61 8.54 5.45 6.16
N ALA A 62 7.40 5.48 5.45
CA ALA A 62 6.45 6.58 5.49
C ALA A 62 5.49 6.52 6.69
N GLY A 63 5.49 5.42 7.46
CA GLY A 63 4.71 5.24 8.69
C GLY A 63 3.49 4.33 8.56
N ALA A 64 3.33 3.63 7.44
CA ALA A 64 2.25 2.66 7.26
C ALA A 64 2.59 1.29 7.85
N THR A 65 1.55 0.53 8.24
CA THR A 65 1.68 -0.88 8.62
C THR A 65 1.45 -1.76 7.40
N ILE A 66 2.38 -2.69 7.13
CA ILE A 66 2.25 -3.65 6.04
C ILE A 66 1.48 -4.88 6.53
N THR A 67 0.37 -5.23 5.89
CA THR A 67 -0.51 -6.34 6.30
C THR A 67 -1.33 -6.88 5.13
N GLU A 68 -1.57 -8.19 5.05
CA GLU A 68 -2.51 -8.77 4.05
C GLU A 68 -3.98 -8.50 4.38
N ASP A 69 -4.29 -8.30 5.67
CA ASP A 69 -5.64 -8.14 6.23
C ASP A 69 -6.22 -6.72 6.07
#